data_AF-A0A920EM86-F1
#
_entry.id   AF-A0A920EM86-F1
#
_cell.length_a   1.000
_cell.length_b   1.000
_cell.length_c   1.000
_cell.angle_alpha   90.00
_cell.angle_beta   90.00
_cell.angle_gamma   90.00
#
_symmetry.space_group_name_H-M   'P 1'
#
loop_
_entity.id
_entity.type
_entity.pdbx_description
1 polymer ?
#
loop_
_entity_poly.entity_id
_entity_poly.type
_entity_poly.pdbx_seq_one_letter_code
_entity_poly.pdbx_strand_id
1 'polypeptide(L)'
;MRTVNFNYIKQAYGLLRNNGKYLSNRRLRRLAYLDVHQNSYKLYLLYLDYKKIMNSDAANNQTIAIVIVVGLMVAAAVFLTT
;
A
#
# COMPACT_ATOMS: atom_id res chain seq x y z
N MET A 1 -15.93 5.32 15.13
CA MET A 1 -15.45 3.95 14.82
C MET A 1 -16.10 3.59 13.49
N ARG A 2 -15.32 3.46 12.39
CA ARG A 2 -15.91 3.11 11.07
C ARG A 2 -16.77 1.87 11.21
N THR A 3 -17.94 1.89 10.58
CA THR A 3 -18.99 0.88 10.79
C THR A 3 -18.56 -0.41 10.12
N VAL A 4 -18.15 -1.41 10.92
CA VAL A 4 -17.93 -2.77 10.45
C VAL A 4 -19.28 -3.36 10.04
N ASN A 5 -19.31 -4.09 8.92
CA ASN A 5 -20.54 -4.66 8.38
C ASN A 5 -21.27 -5.52 9.45
N PHE A 6 -22.56 -5.27 9.64
CA PHE A 6 -23.38 -6.00 10.61
C PHE A 6 -23.43 -7.51 10.33
N ASN A 7 -23.43 -7.93 9.06
CA ASN A 7 -23.40 -9.34 8.69
C ASN A 7 -22.11 -10.01 9.17
N TYR A 8 -20.98 -9.32 9.07
CA TYR A 8 -19.69 -9.81 9.53
C TYR A 8 -19.67 -9.96 11.07
N ILE A 9 -20.22 -8.98 11.80
CA ILE A 9 -20.37 -9.06 13.25
C ILE A 9 -21.26 -10.26 13.65
N LYS A 10 -22.35 -10.50 12.92
CA LYS A 10 -23.27 -11.62 13.16
C LYS A 10 -22.60 -12.97 12.92
N GLN A 11 -21.81 -13.10 11.86
CA GLN A 11 -21.04 -14.32 11.57
C GLN A 11 -19.97 -14.57 12.63
N ALA A 12 -19.19 -13.54 12.98
CA ALA A 12 -18.18 -13.62 14.02
C ALA A 12 -18.79 -14.04 15.38
N TYR A 13 -19.96 -13.49 15.72
CA TYR A 13 -20.70 -13.89 16.92
C TYR A 13 -21.09 -15.37 16.89
N GLY A 14 -21.62 -15.86 15.76
CA GLY A 14 -21.98 -17.28 15.60
C GLY A 14 -20.79 -18.21 15.78
N LEU A 15 -19.65 -17.88 15.16
CA LEU A 15 -18.41 -18.66 15.29
C LEU A 15 -17.86 -18.67 16.72
N LEU A 16 -17.87 -17.53 17.39
CA LEU A 16 -17.40 -17.42 18.78
C LEU A 16 -18.29 -18.20 19.74
N ARG A 17 -19.61 -18.11 19.56
CA ARG A 17 -20.59 -18.85 20.36
C ARG A 17 -20.45 -20.36 20.19
N ASN A 18 -20.25 -20.84 18.96
CA ASN A 18 -20.04 -22.27 18.68
C ASN A 18 -18.77 -22.81 19.34
N ASN A 19 -17.78 -21.96 19.61
CA ASN A 19 -16.56 -22.28 20.34
C ASN A 19 -16.65 -21.98 21.85
N GLY A 20 -17.86 -21.79 22.39
CA GLY A 20 -18.09 -21.54 23.81
C GLY A 20 -17.63 -20.16 24.31
N LYS A 21 -17.24 -19.24 23.42
CA LYS A 21 -16.79 -17.89 23.79
C LYS A 21 -17.93 -16.88 23.66
N TYR A 22 -18.41 -16.39 24.79
CA TYR A 22 -19.44 -15.37 24.87
C TYR A 22 -18.81 -13.99 25.07
N LEU A 23 -19.02 -13.08 24.12
CA LEU A 23 -18.53 -11.71 24.19
C LEU A 23 -19.69 -10.73 24.20
N SER A 24 -19.54 -9.64 24.97
CA SER A 24 -20.48 -8.52 24.92
C SER A 24 -20.42 -7.82 23.56
N ASN A 25 -21.54 -7.24 23.12
CA ASN A 25 -21.64 -6.51 21.85
C ASN A 25 -20.53 -5.48 21.65
N ARG A 26 -20.11 -4.80 22.73
CA ARG A 26 -19.00 -3.83 22.69
C ARG A 26 -17.65 -4.50 22.40
N ARG A 27 -17.36 -5.65 23.00
CA ARG A 27 -16.10 -6.40 22.78
C ARG A 27 -16.09 -7.05 21.41
N LEU A 28 -17.21 -7.61 20.96
CA LEU A 28 -17.37 -8.17 19.62
C LEU A 28 -17.12 -7.12 18.53
N ARG A 29 -17.69 -5.92 18.66
CA ARG A 29 -17.44 -4.81 17.71
C ARG A 29 -15.98 -4.38 17.67
N ARG A 30 -15.29 -4.37 18.82
CA ARG A 30 -13.85 -4.08 18.89
C ARG A 30 -13.04 -5.15 18.18
N LEU A 31 -13.30 -6.42 18.45
CA LEU A 31 -12.62 -7.54 17.78
C LEU A 31 -12.86 -7.52 16.26
N ALA A 32 -14.11 -7.37 15.84
CA ALA A 32 -14.45 -7.30 14.42
C ALA A 32 -13.80 -6.09 13.72
N TYR A 33 -13.65 -4.96 14.43
CA TYR A 33 -12.93 -3.79 13.92
C TYR A 33 -11.42 -4.06 13.78
N LEU A 34 -10.80 -4.68 14.79
CA LEU A 34 -9.38 -5.01 14.75
C LEU A 34 -9.09 -6.04 13.65
N ASP A 35 -9.94 -7.04 13.47
CA ASP A 35 -9.73 -8.06 12.41
C ASP A 35 -9.82 -7.44 11.00
N VAL A 36 -10.86 -6.64 10.74
CA VAL A 36 -11.06 -6.01 9.42
C VAL A 36 -10.04 -4.91 9.13
N HIS A 37 -9.68 -4.10 10.12
CA HIS A 37 -8.90 -2.88 9.88
C HIS A 37 -7.44 -2.95 10.32
N GLN A 38 -7.09 -3.86 11.22
CA GLN A 38 -5.72 -3.97 11.72
C GLN A 38 -4.89 -5.00 10.92
N ASN A 39 -5.53 -6.01 10.32
CA ASN A 39 -4.82 -7.09 9.61
C ASN A 39 -4.27 -6.68 8.21
N SER A 40 -4.71 -5.53 7.66
CA SER A 40 -4.29 -5.06 6.32
C SER A 40 -3.31 -3.87 6.31
N TYR A 41 -2.97 -3.31 7.47
CA TYR A 41 -2.12 -2.11 7.53
C TYR A 41 -0.67 -2.39 7.12
N LYS A 42 -0.15 -3.56 7.49
CA LYS A 42 1.23 -3.96 7.18
C LYS A 42 1.45 -4.22 5.69
N LEU A 43 0.52 -4.92 5.05
CA LEU A 43 0.56 -5.19 3.59
C LEU A 43 0.38 -3.90 2.77
N TYR A 44 -0.51 -3.01 3.23
CA TYR A 44 -0.69 -1.71 2.58
C TYR A 44 0.55 -0.81 2.70
N LEU A 45 1.18 -0.77 3.87
CA LEU A 45 2.44 -0.03 4.06
C LEU A 45 3.58 -0.62 3.22
N LEU A 46 3.71 -1.95 3.17
CA LEU A 46 4.66 -2.63 2.28
C LEU A 46 4.45 -2.29 0.80
N TYR A 47 3.18 -2.21 0.36
CA TYR A 47 2.85 -1.78 -0.99
C TYR A 47 3.25 -0.32 -1.25
N LEU A 48 3.02 0.58 -0.30
CA LEU A 48 3.42 1.98 -0.41
C LEU A 48 4.95 2.14 -0.45
N ASP A 49 5.68 1.39 0.38
CA ASP A 49 7.14 1.40 0.39
C ASP A 49 7.70 0.86 -0.93
N TYR A 50 7.16 -0.26 -1.43
CA TYR A 50 7.51 -0.80 -2.75
C TYR A 50 7.26 0.22 -3.88
N LYS A 51 6.07 0.84 -3.89
CA LYS A 51 5.70 1.85 -4.89
C LYS A 51 6.66 3.04 -4.87
N LYS A 52 7.12 3.46 -3.69
CA LYS A 52 8.08 4.56 -3.53
C LYS A 52 9.45 4.20 -4.12
N ILE A 53 9.95 3.00 -3.83
CA ILE A 53 11.24 2.51 -4.37
C ILE A 53 11.17 2.41 -5.90
N MET A 54 10.13 1.75 -6.43
CA MET A 54 9.96 1.56 -7.88
C MET A 54 9.86 2.90 -8.64
N ASN A 55 9.13 3.88 -8.08
CA ASN A 55 9.04 5.21 -8.68
C ASN A 55 10.38 5.96 -8.64
N SER A 56 11.17 5.78 -7.58
CA SER A 56 12.51 6.37 -7.46
C SER A 56 13.47 5.79 -8.49
N ASP A 57 13.43 4.47 -8.70
CA ASP A 57 14.28 3.79 -9.69
C ASP A 57 13.91 4.22 -11.12
N ALA A 58 12.61 4.33 -11.42
CA ALA A 58 12.14 4.83 -12.71
C ALA A 58 12.57 6.28 -12.98
N ALA A 59 12.45 7.17 -11.98
CA ALA A 59 12.88 8.56 -12.09
C ALA A 59 14.40 8.69 -12.27
N ASN A 60 15.19 7.86 -11.57
CA ASN A 60 16.64 7.82 -11.73
C ASN A 60 17.03 7.36 -13.14
N ASN A 61 16.39 6.31 -13.65
CA ASN A 61 16.67 5.81 -15.00
C ASN A 61 16.28 6.84 -16.09
N GLN A 62 15.16 7.55 -15.90
CA GLN A 62 14.76 8.66 -16.76
C GLN A 62 15.77 9.81 -16.73
N THR A 63 16.33 10.12 -15.55
CA THR A 63 17.35 11.17 -15.39
C THR A 63 18.62 10.81 -16.15
N ILE A 64 19.10 9.57 -16.03
CA ILE A 64 20.27 9.07 -16.77
C ILE A 64 20.03 9.18 -18.29
N ALA A 65 18.85 8.78 -18.77
CA ALA A 65 18.51 8.89 -20.19
C ALA A 65 18.55 10.33 -20.70
N ILE A 66 18.02 11.29 -19.93
CA ILE A 66 18.07 12.72 -20.29
C ILE A 66 19.51 13.22 -20.37
N VAL A 67 20.36 12.86 -19.41
CA VAL A 67 21.78 13.27 -19.40
C VAL A 67 22.51 12.76 -20.65
N ILE A 68 22.27 11.51 -21.06
CA ILE A 68 22.85 10.94 -22.28
C ILE A 68 22.40 11.71 -23.52
N VAL A 69 21.08 11.96 -23.64
CA VAL A 69 20.51 12.66 -24.79
C VAL A 69 21.04 14.09 -24.90
N VAL A 70 21.13 14.81 -23.78
CA VAL A 70 21.69 16.17 -23.76
C VAL A 70 23.18 16.14 -24.14
N GLY A 71 23.95 15.19 -23.61
CA GLY A 71 25.37 15.04 -23.96
C GLY A 71 25.60 14.80 -25.45
N LEU A 72 24.78 13.94 -26.07
CA LEU A 72 24.84 13.70 -27.52
C LEU A 72 24.46 14.92 -28.35
N MET A 73 23.43 15.67 -27.96
CA MET A 73 23.05 16.90 -28.65
C MET A 73 24.16 17.96 -28.58
N VAL A 74 24.78 18.13 -27.41
CA VAL A 74 25.90 19.07 -27.24
C VAL A 74 27.11 18.65 -28.08
N ALA A 75 27.47 17.36 -28.06
CA ALA A 75 28.58 16.84 -28.86
C ALA A 75 28.34 17.03 -30.37
N ALA A 76 27.13 16.75 -30.85
CA ALA A 76 26.75 16.97 -32.24
C ALA A 76 26.77 18.46 -32.62
N ALA A 77 26.27 19.34 -31.75
CA ALA A 77 26.30 20.78 -31.99
C ALA A 77 27.74 21.30 -32.08
N VAL A 78 28.62 20.89 -31.16
CA VAL A 78 30.05 21.24 -31.22
C VAL A 78 30.66 20.77 -32.53
N PHE A 79 30.47 19.50 -32.90
CA PHE A 79 30.99 18.91 -34.14
C PHE A 79 30.50 19.63 -35.41
N LEU A 80 29.27 20.13 -35.44
CA LEU A 80 28.73 20.88 -36.58
C LEU A 80 29.21 22.33 -36.63
N THR A 81 29.67 22.90 -35.51
CA THR A 81 30.14 24.28 -35.42
C THR A 81 31.66 24.44 -35.53
N THR A 82 32.41 23.34 -35.41
CA THR A 82 33.86 23.25 -35.65
C THR A 82 34.15 22.76 -37.06
#